data_AF-A0A336N596-F1
#
_entry.id   AF-A0A336N596-F1
#
_cell.length_a   1.000
_cell.length_b   1.000
_cell.length_c   1.000
_cell.angle_alpha   90.00
_cell.angle_beta   90.00
_cell.angle_gamma   90.00
#
_symmetry.space_group_name_H-M   'P 1'
#
loop_
_entity.id
_entity.type
_entity.pdbx_description
1 polymer ?
#
loop_
_entity_poly.entity_id
_entity_poly.type
_entity_poly.pdbx_seq_one_letter_code
_entity_poly.pdbx_strand_id
1 'polypeptide(L)'
;MIPLIKRLIGKVPMLGICLGHQALIEAFGGKVVHAGEILHGRVSRIEHDNEAMFKGLTNPMPVARYHSLMGINLPDELIPNASYNGINMAIRHRTLPICSFQFHPESILTVQGAQLLAQSVEWLLKRNS
;
A
#
# COMPACT_ATOMS: atom_id res chain seq x y z
N MET A 1 -7.24 15.68 3.66
CA MET A 1 -7.27 14.23 3.38
C MET A 1 -7.48 13.40 4.65
N ILE A 2 -6.60 13.47 5.66
CA ILE A 2 -6.72 12.69 6.91
C ILE A 2 -8.09 12.84 7.63
N PRO A 3 -8.68 14.05 7.80
CA PRO A 3 -9.99 14.16 8.45
C PRO A 3 -11.13 13.44 7.71
N LEU A 4 -11.05 13.36 6.38
CA LEU A 4 -12.02 12.62 5.56
C LEU A 4 -11.85 11.12 5.76
N ILE A 5 -10.62 10.62 5.70
CA ILE A 5 -10.30 9.20 5.96
C ILE A 5 -10.87 8.80 7.32
N LYS A 6 -10.55 9.56 8.39
CA LYS A 6 -11.04 9.28 9.75
C LYS A 6 -12.57 9.20 9.85
N ARG A 7 -13.31 10.01 9.08
CA ARG A 7 -14.78 9.99 9.07
C ARG A 7 -15.38 8.79 8.34
N LEU A 8 -14.60 8.18 7.43
CA LEU A 8 -15.04 7.12 6.52
C LEU A 8 -14.51 5.73 6.90
N ILE A 9 -13.54 5.62 7.81
CA ILE A 9 -13.04 4.34 8.34
C ILE A 9 -14.24 3.51 8.83
N GLY A 10 -14.30 2.25 8.39
CA GLY A 10 -15.39 1.32 8.72
C GLY A 10 -16.72 1.57 8.01
N LYS A 11 -16.81 2.56 7.11
CA LYS A 11 -18.04 2.87 6.35
C LYS A 11 -17.94 2.54 4.87
N VAL A 12 -16.74 2.67 4.30
CA VAL A 12 -16.47 2.36 2.90
C VAL A 12 -15.13 1.63 2.78
N PRO A 13 -14.97 0.71 1.81
CA PRO A 13 -13.67 0.16 1.49
C PRO A 13 -12.70 1.24 1.01
N MET A 14 -11.42 1.12 1.38
CA MET A 14 -10.40 2.10 0.98
C MET A 14 -9.18 1.44 0.36
N LEU A 15 -8.78 1.97 -0.79
CA LEU A 15 -7.49 1.71 -1.42
C LEU A 15 -6.69 3.03 -1.46
N GLY A 16 -5.54 3.06 -0.78
CA GLY A 16 -4.62 4.21 -0.85
C GLY A 16 -3.45 3.94 -1.80
N ILE A 17 -3.10 4.90 -2.65
CA ILE A 17 -1.92 4.83 -3.51
C ILE A 17 -1.03 6.03 -3.22
N CYS A 18 0.28 5.79 -3.05
CA CYS A 18 1.28 6.79 -2.77
C CYS A 18 0.92 7.72 -1.60
N LEU A 19 0.46 8.95 -1.86
CA LEU A 19 0.08 9.91 -0.84
C LEU A 19 -1.17 9.41 -0.07
N GLY A 20 -2.04 8.62 -0.72
CA GLY A 20 -3.13 7.93 -0.05
C GLY A 20 -2.67 6.82 0.91
N HIS A 21 -1.56 6.14 0.60
CA HIS A 21 -0.93 5.18 1.51
C HIS A 21 -0.41 5.88 2.77
N GLN A 22 0.31 6.99 2.58
CA GLN A 22 0.83 7.83 3.66
C GLN A 22 -0.31 8.37 4.54
N ALA A 23 -1.37 8.88 3.92
CA ALA A 23 -2.53 9.41 4.64
C ALA A 23 -3.27 8.35 5.46
N LEU A 24 -3.36 7.11 4.96
CA LEU A 24 -3.94 6.00 5.72
C LEU A 24 -3.08 5.69 6.93
N ILE A 25 -1.75 5.59 6.76
CA ILE A 25 -0.83 5.36 7.88
C ILE A 25 -0.98 6.44 8.96
N GLU A 26 -0.97 7.72 8.56
CA GLU A 26 -1.15 8.83 9.52
C GLU A 26 -2.54 8.85 10.17
N ALA A 27 -3.59 8.46 9.42
CA ALA A 27 -4.94 8.39 9.97
C ALA A 27 -5.09 7.36 11.10
N PHE A 28 -4.32 6.26 11.04
CA PHE A 28 -4.24 5.25 12.09
C PHE A 28 -3.15 5.52 13.15
N GLY A 29 -2.43 6.65 13.06
CA GLY A 29 -1.46 7.08 14.07
C GLY A 29 0.00 6.69 13.80
N GLY A 30 0.30 6.15 12.62
CA GLY A 30 1.68 6.03 12.15
C GLY A 30 2.30 7.37 11.75
N LYS A 31 3.57 7.36 11.34
CA LYS A 31 4.30 8.56 10.93
C LYS A 31 4.84 8.42 9.51
N VAL A 32 4.91 9.53 8.79
CA VAL A 32 5.55 9.59 7.47
C VAL A 32 6.86 10.37 7.60
N VAL A 33 7.96 9.74 7.20
CA VAL A 33 9.31 10.32 7.28
C VAL A 33 10.03 10.19 5.95
N HIS A 34 11.12 10.91 5.78
CA HIS A 34 12.01 10.70 4.63
C HIS A 34 12.74 9.37 4.79
N ALA A 35 12.77 8.58 3.72
CA ALA A 35 13.40 7.26 3.64
C ALA A 35 14.93 7.33 3.49
N GLY A 36 15.54 8.53 3.48
CA GLY A 36 16.98 8.73 3.30
C GLY A 36 17.50 8.52 1.87
N GLU A 37 16.75 7.81 1.03
CA GLU A 37 17.05 7.60 -0.39
C GLU A 37 16.18 8.50 -1.29
N ILE A 38 16.81 9.36 -2.10
CA ILE A 38 16.10 10.09 -3.16
C ILE A 38 15.95 9.14 -4.36
N LEU A 39 14.72 8.71 -4.63
CA LEU A 39 14.40 7.84 -5.77
C LEU A 39 13.37 8.52 -6.67
N HIS A 40 13.81 8.92 -7.87
CA HIS A 40 12.93 9.38 -8.95
C HIS A 40 12.94 8.35 -10.09
N GLY A 41 11.75 7.86 -10.46
CA GLY A 41 11.50 7.16 -11.72
C GLY A 41 12.22 5.81 -11.89
N ARG A 42 12.42 5.04 -10.81
CA ARG A 42 13.08 3.73 -10.87
C ARG A 42 12.12 2.58 -10.61
N VAL A 43 12.34 1.49 -11.33
CA VAL A 43 11.72 0.18 -11.05
C VAL A 43 12.41 -0.40 -9.81
N SER A 44 11.64 -0.74 -8.78
CA SER A 44 12.11 -1.48 -7.61
C SER A 44 11.45 -2.85 -7.56
N ARG A 45 12.18 -3.87 -7.09
CA ARG A 45 11.65 -5.22 -6.92
C ARG A 45 11.24 -5.40 -5.48
N ILE A 46 9.95 -5.26 -5.17
CA ILE A 46 9.44 -5.38 -3.80
C ILE A 46 9.18 -6.84 -3.45
N GLU A 47 9.41 -7.21 -2.20
CA GLU A 47 9.00 -8.51 -1.67
C GLU A 47 7.63 -8.38 -1.02
N HIS A 48 6.77 -9.38 -1.15
CA HIS A 48 5.43 -9.40 -0.55
C HIS A 48 5.09 -10.75 0.08
N ASP A 49 4.02 -10.81 0.86
CA ASP A 49 3.59 -12.00 1.60
C ASP A 49 2.92 -13.09 0.72
N ASN A 50 2.66 -12.81 -0.56
CA ASN A 50 1.93 -13.68 -1.51
C ASN A 50 0.47 -13.94 -1.10
N GLU A 51 -0.09 -13.12 -0.22
CA GLU A 51 -1.46 -13.25 0.25
C GLU A 51 -2.39 -12.16 -0.29
N ALA A 52 -3.70 -12.39 -0.16
CA ALA A 52 -4.73 -11.41 -0.49
C ALA A 52 -4.52 -10.80 -1.90
N MET A 53 -4.34 -9.48 -1.99
CA MET A 53 -4.14 -8.76 -3.24
C MET A 53 -2.84 -9.12 -3.97
N PHE A 54 -1.86 -9.71 -3.28
CA PHE A 54 -0.58 -10.14 -3.86
C PHE A 54 -0.57 -11.63 -4.27
N LYS A 55 -1.67 -12.37 -4.06
CA LYS A 55 -1.73 -13.79 -4.41
C LYS A 55 -1.46 -13.99 -5.90
N GLY A 56 -0.52 -14.90 -6.21
CA GLY A 56 -0.18 -15.28 -7.58
C GLY A 56 0.61 -14.23 -8.38
N LEU A 57 1.08 -13.15 -7.74
CA LEU A 57 1.97 -12.18 -8.38
C LEU A 57 3.44 -12.60 -8.27
N THR A 58 4.29 -12.10 -9.17
CA THR A 58 5.74 -12.38 -9.14
C THR A 58 6.34 -11.84 -7.85
N ASN A 59 7.16 -12.63 -7.17
CA ASN A 59 7.83 -12.22 -5.93
C ASN A 59 9.35 -12.49 -6.05
N PRO A 60 10.21 -11.46 -6.07
CA PRO A 60 9.91 -10.04 -5.89
C PRO A 60 9.27 -9.36 -7.13
N MET A 61 8.30 -8.49 -6.90
CA MET A 61 7.48 -7.83 -7.93
C MET A 61 8.11 -6.51 -8.40
N PRO A 62 8.30 -6.28 -9.71
CA PRO A 62 8.76 -4.99 -10.22
C PRO A 62 7.65 -3.93 -10.13
N VAL A 63 7.95 -2.78 -9.50
CA VAL A 63 7.01 -1.67 -9.32
C VAL A 63 7.64 -0.30 -9.59
N ALA A 64 6.80 0.64 -10.02
CA ALA A 64 7.16 2.03 -10.22
C ALA A 64 7.19 2.81 -8.91
N ARG A 65 8.31 3.48 -8.61
CA ARG A 65 8.46 4.38 -7.45
C ARG A 65 8.88 5.78 -7.87
N TYR A 66 8.31 6.78 -7.19
CA TYR A 66 8.58 8.20 -7.43
C TYR A 66 8.84 9.00 -6.14
N HIS A 67 8.98 8.35 -4.98
CA HIS A 67 8.95 9.03 -3.67
C HIS A 67 10.10 8.63 -2.77
N SER A 68 10.62 9.63 -2.04
CA SER A 68 11.63 9.51 -0.97
C SER A 68 11.00 9.44 0.43
N LEU A 69 9.69 9.20 0.54
CA LEU A 69 8.96 9.11 1.81
C LEU A 69 8.60 7.67 2.14
N MET A 70 8.52 7.37 3.43
CA MET A 70 8.08 6.08 3.95
C MET A 70 7.25 6.21 5.22
N GLY A 71 6.30 5.29 5.39
CA GLY A 71 5.57 5.09 6.63
C GLY A 71 6.37 4.31 7.65
N ILE A 72 6.40 4.79 8.89
CA ILE A 72 7.01 4.12 10.05
C ILE A 72 6.03 4.11 11.23
N ASN A 73 6.39 3.36 12.27
CA ASN A 73 5.60 3.21 13.50
C ASN A 73 4.17 2.76 13.19
N LEU A 74 4.05 1.69 12.39
CA LEU A 74 2.75 1.13 12.04
C LEU A 74 2.07 0.58 13.30
N PRO A 75 0.83 0.98 13.60
CA PRO A 75 0.06 0.36 14.68
C PRO A 75 -0.28 -1.10 14.34
N ASP A 76 -0.54 -1.92 15.36
CA ASP A 76 -0.75 -3.38 15.23
C ASP A 76 -1.90 -3.80 14.31
N GLU A 77 -2.84 -2.88 14.05
CA GLU A 77 -3.96 -3.08 13.14
C GLU A 77 -3.58 -2.96 11.66
N LEU A 78 -2.46 -2.30 11.34
CA LEU A 78 -1.91 -2.21 10.00
C LEU A 78 -0.84 -3.28 9.80
N ILE A 79 -1.17 -4.29 9.00
CA ILE A 79 -0.26 -5.37 8.67
C ILE A 79 0.59 -4.94 7.45
N PRO A 80 1.91 -4.76 7.59
CA PRO A 80 2.79 -4.59 6.45
C PRO A 80 2.81 -5.89 5.64
N ASN A 81 2.57 -5.79 4.34
CA ASN A 81 2.46 -6.96 3.46
C ASN A 81 3.28 -6.85 2.18
N ALA A 82 4.04 -5.78 2.01
CA ALA A 82 5.16 -5.72 1.06
C ALA A 82 6.26 -4.77 1.55
N SER A 83 7.50 -5.04 1.16
CA SER A 83 8.68 -4.26 1.55
C SER A 83 9.75 -4.17 0.47
N TYR A 84 10.65 -3.20 0.62
CA TYR A 84 11.87 -3.06 -0.19
C TYR A 84 12.97 -2.42 0.64
N ASN A 85 14.11 -3.10 0.85
CA ASN A 85 15.24 -2.60 1.65
C ASN A 85 14.81 -2.05 3.03
N GLY A 86 13.91 -2.74 3.74
CA GLY A 86 13.37 -2.29 5.03
C GLY A 86 12.32 -1.17 4.96
N ILE A 87 12.01 -0.67 3.76
CA ILE A 87 10.94 0.30 3.53
C ILE A 87 9.62 -0.45 3.37
N ASN A 88 8.61 -0.03 4.12
CA ASN A 88 7.25 -0.52 3.97
C ASN A 88 6.65 -0.07 2.63
N MET A 89 6.23 -1.01 1.79
CA MET A 89 5.75 -0.77 0.43
C MET A 89 4.24 -1.01 0.27
N ALA A 90 3.63 -1.76 1.17
CA ALA A 90 2.19 -1.98 1.20
C ALA A 90 1.72 -2.31 2.62
N ILE A 91 0.48 -1.92 2.92
CA ILE A 91 -0.21 -2.35 4.14
C ILE A 91 -1.61 -2.87 3.80
N ARG A 92 -2.12 -3.73 4.66
CA ARG A 92 -3.54 -4.08 4.75
C ARG A 92 -3.99 -4.01 6.20
N HIS A 93 -5.22 -3.56 6.42
CA HIS A 93 -5.78 -3.55 7.77
C HIS A 93 -6.18 -4.97 8.18
N ARG A 94 -5.98 -5.31 9.46
CA ARG A 94 -6.23 -6.64 10.03
C ARG A 94 -7.68 -7.09 9.83
N THR A 95 -8.63 -6.22 10.18
CA THR A 95 -10.08 -6.50 10.13
C THR A 95 -10.84 -5.75 9.04
N LEU A 96 -10.64 -4.43 8.92
CA LEU A 96 -11.34 -3.55 7.99
C LEU A 96 -10.96 -3.76 6.50
N PRO A 97 -11.87 -3.44 5.55
CA PRO A 97 -11.59 -3.46 4.11
C PRO A 97 -10.73 -2.25 3.72
N ILE A 98 -9.45 -2.26 4.13
CA ILE A 98 -8.49 -1.19 3.85
C ILE A 98 -7.17 -1.81 3.43
N CYS A 99 -6.62 -1.33 2.31
CA CYS A 99 -5.26 -1.63 1.88
C CYS A 99 -4.63 -0.43 1.19
N SER A 100 -3.31 -0.42 1.06
CA SER A 100 -2.63 0.65 0.33
C SER A 100 -1.24 0.28 -0.14
N PHE A 101 -0.75 1.03 -1.14
CA PHE A 101 0.53 0.83 -1.81
C PHE A 101 1.33 2.12 -1.84
N GLN A 102 2.62 2.07 -1.45
CA GLN A 102 3.53 3.20 -1.56
C GLN A 102 4.00 3.44 -3.02
N PHE A 103 3.91 2.42 -3.86
CA PHE A 103 4.25 2.46 -5.28
C PHE A 103 3.00 2.70 -6.14
N HIS A 104 3.22 2.86 -7.45
CA HIS A 104 2.17 3.18 -8.43
C HIS A 104 1.80 1.95 -9.26
N PRO A 105 0.75 1.18 -8.86
CA PRO A 105 0.29 0.05 -9.65
C PRO A 105 -0.37 0.46 -10.98
N GLU A 106 -0.74 1.73 -11.14
CA GLU A 106 -1.28 2.29 -12.38
C GLU A 106 -0.22 2.65 -13.42
N SER A 107 1.06 2.71 -13.02
CA SER A 107 2.16 3.04 -13.93
C SER A 107 2.47 1.87 -14.87
N ILE A 108 2.79 2.19 -16.13
CA ILE A 108 3.27 1.23 -17.14
C ILE A 108 4.52 0.45 -16.69
N LEU A 109 5.29 1.02 -15.75
CA LEU A 109 6.48 0.39 -15.18
C LEU A 109 6.15 -0.71 -14.15
N THR A 110 4.89 -0.83 -13.74
CA THR A 110 4.40 -1.89 -12.86
C THR A 110 3.62 -2.91 -13.69
N VAL A 111 4.33 -3.87 -14.29
CA VAL A 111 3.76 -4.81 -15.30
C VAL A 111 2.54 -5.57 -14.80
N GLN A 112 2.54 -6.04 -13.54
CA GLN A 112 1.40 -6.74 -12.94
C GLN A 112 0.45 -5.81 -12.15
N GLY A 113 0.56 -4.49 -12.35
CA GLY A 113 -0.16 -3.49 -11.59
C GLY A 113 -1.67 -3.50 -11.82
N ALA A 114 -2.13 -3.73 -13.06
CA ALA A 114 -3.54 -3.90 -13.37
C ALA A 114 -4.15 -5.13 -12.67
N GLN A 115 -3.41 -6.26 -12.64
CA GLN A 115 -3.82 -7.46 -11.92
C GLN A 115 -3.89 -7.20 -10.41
N LEU A 116 -2.88 -6.53 -9.84
CA LEU A 116 -2.87 -6.14 -8.43
C LEU A 116 -4.07 -5.26 -8.09
N LEU A 117 -4.41 -4.26 -8.92
CA LEU A 117 -5.55 -3.38 -8.70
C LEU A 117 -6.88 -4.15 -8.72
N ALA A 118 -7.07 -5.03 -9.72
CA ALA A 118 -8.26 -5.86 -9.81
C ALA A 118 -8.41 -6.76 -8.57
N GLN A 119 -7.34 -7.46 -8.16
CA GLN A 119 -7.33 -8.31 -6.97
C GLN A 119 -7.56 -7.50 -5.68
N SER A 120 -7.07 -6.25 -5.63
CA SER A 120 -7.27 -5.35 -4.48
C SER A 120 -8.72 -4.93 -4.35
N VAL A 121 -9.36 -4.51 -5.45
CA VAL A 121 -10.79 -4.13 -5.46
C VAL A 121 -11.66 -5.32 -5.09
N GLU A 122 -11.39 -6.50 -5.65
CA GLU A 122 -12.13 -7.71 -5.31
C GLU A 122 -11.99 -8.07 -3.82
N TRP A 123 -10.77 -8.02 -3.28
CA TRP A 123 -10.51 -8.28 -1.86
C TRP A 123 -11.23 -7.28 -0.95
N LEU A 124 -11.26 -6.00 -1.32
CA LEU A 124 -11.94 -4.94 -0.59
C LEU A 124 -13.45 -5.16 -0.53
N LEU A 125 -14.07 -5.52 -1.66
CA LEU A 125 -15.51 -5.75 -1.76
C LEU A 125 -15.95 -6.99 -0.98
N LYS A 126 -15.16 -8.07 -1.02
CA LYS A 126 -15.45 -9.32 -0.28
C LYS A 126 -15.44 -9.14 1.24
N ARG A 127 -14.66 -8.18 1.77
CA ARG A 127 -14.59 -7.89 3.21
C ARG A 127 -15.63 -6.86 3.69
N ASN A 128 -16.41 -6.31 2.76
CA ASN A 128 -17.48 -5.35 3.04
C ASN A 128 -18.87 -6.00 2.98
N SER A 129 -18.92 -7.31 2.76
CA SER A 129 -20.12 -8.17 2.76
C SER A 129 -20.16 -8.98 4.05
#